data_AF-A0A9W4HTZ5-F1
#
_entry.id   AF-A0A9W4HTZ5-F1
#
_cell.length_a   1.000
_cell.length_b   1.000
_cell.length_c   1.000
_cell.angle_alpha   90.00
_cell.angle_beta   90.00
_cell.angle_gamma   90.00
#
_symmetry.space_group_name_H-M   'P 1'
#
loop_
_entity.id
_entity.type
_entity.pdbx_description
1 polymer ?
#
loop_
_entity_poly.entity_id
_entity_poly.type
_entity_poly.pdbx_seq_one_letter_code
_entity_poly.pdbx_strand_id
1 'polypeptide(L)'
;MDMDNANRPAINIWTFFALAALDLAANAAAGPAAVATAAHVNGSPLTARAMQIGALAGVTKSGVLAFVEFAAYAGLPTAAWILLALVASSFGICVLITAEVSNLVLGETPSALLVAAVVAAIPLSGECIGIYQSAGGLYGGQAQSQLFVLGLDALGGYVFARMAHNGGYDICPYNVAAAAGAVYGVIPGFFHTILGCIAGATMYESTNGHYVITNAFGTRRGYNPNWNG
;
A
#
# COMPACT_ATOMS: atom_id res chain seq x y z
N MET A 1 12.58 14.98 24.63
CA MET A 1 12.12 13.74 23.96
C MET A 1 10.73 14.01 23.45
N ASP A 2 10.63 14.46 22.19
CA ASP A 2 9.36 14.58 21.45
C ASP A 2 9.68 14.68 19.93
N MET A 3 10.70 13.93 19.49
CA MET A 3 11.07 13.84 18.08
C MET A 3 10.06 13.00 17.26
N ASP A 4 9.21 12.23 17.94
CA ASP A 4 8.21 11.33 17.32
C ASP A 4 7.04 12.09 16.70
N ASN A 5 6.87 13.35 17.08
CA ASN A 5 5.83 14.15 16.50
C ASN A 5 6.24 14.60 15.08
N ALA A 6 7.45 15.08 14.80
CA ALA A 6 7.78 15.74 13.51
C ALA A 6 7.37 14.97 12.22
N ASN A 7 7.35 13.64 12.24
CA ASN A 7 7.03 12.79 11.07
C ASN A 7 5.54 12.41 10.89
N ARG A 8 4.61 12.94 11.70
CA ARG A 8 3.17 12.68 11.51
C ARG A 8 2.54 13.58 10.43
N PRO A 9 1.77 13.01 9.47
CA PRO A 9 1.16 13.78 8.40
C PRO A 9 0.15 14.80 8.95
N ALA A 10 0.11 16.01 8.36
CA ALA A 10 -0.77 17.09 8.80
C ALA A 10 -2.24 16.87 8.35
N ILE A 11 -2.84 15.74 8.75
CA ILE A 11 -4.16 15.29 8.32
C ILE A 11 -5.11 15.31 9.52
N ASN A 12 -6.27 15.94 9.39
CA ASN A 12 -7.30 15.86 10.42
C ASN A 12 -8.04 14.50 10.34
N ILE A 13 -8.72 14.10 11.42
CA ILE A 13 -9.33 12.76 11.50
C ILE A 13 -10.43 12.50 10.45
N TRP A 14 -11.16 13.53 10.03
CA TRP A 14 -12.18 13.41 8.98
C TRP A 14 -11.54 13.23 7.60
N THR A 15 -10.47 13.96 7.32
CA THR A 15 -9.67 13.80 6.11
C THR A 15 -9.02 12.42 6.08
N PHE A 16 -8.58 11.88 7.22
CA PHE A 16 -8.07 10.51 7.31
C PHE A 16 -9.13 9.49 6.86
N PHE A 17 -10.36 9.56 7.38
CA PHE A 17 -11.43 8.64 6.97
C PHE A 17 -11.78 8.77 5.48
N ALA A 18 -11.79 9.99 4.95
CA ALA A 18 -12.02 10.22 3.51
C ALA A 18 -10.91 9.60 2.65
N LEU A 19 -9.64 9.76 3.05
CA LEU A 19 -8.50 9.19 2.35
C LEU A 19 -8.42 7.67 2.48
N ALA A 20 -8.78 7.12 3.64
CA ALA A 20 -8.87 5.67 3.84
C ALA A 20 -9.99 5.05 2.99
N ALA A 21 -11.15 5.71 2.88
CA ALA A 21 -12.24 5.26 2.01
C ALA A 21 -11.83 5.30 0.53
N LEU A 22 -11.09 6.34 0.11
CA LEU A 22 -10.54 6.43 -1.23
C LEU A 22 -9.50 5.32 -1.50
N ASP A 23 -8.64 5.03 -0.54
CA ASP A 23 -7.64 3.96 -0.62
C ASP A 23 -8.31 2.58 -0.76
N LEU A 24 -9.33 2.32 0.05
CA LEU A 24 -10.17 1.13 -0.10
C LEU A 24 -10.77 1.03 -1.50
N ALA A 25 -11.38 2.11 -1.99
CA ALA A 25 -12.03 2.12 -3.31
C ALA A 25 -11.01 1.90 -4.45
N ALA A 26 -9.85 2.55 -4.37
CA ALA A 26 -8.78 2.40 -5.36
C ALA A 26 -8.26 0.96 -5.39
N ASN A 27 -7.95 0.37 -4.23
CA ASN A 27 -7.46 -1.01 -4.15
C ASN A 27 -8.55 -2.04 -4.51
N ALA A 28 -9.82 -1.77 -4.16
CA ALA A 28 -10.96 -2.59 -4.57
C ALA A 28 -11.18 -2.60 -6.08
N ALA A 29 -10.80 -1.53 -6.79
CA ALA A 29 -10.82 -1.46 -8.25
C ALA A 29 -9.54 -2.04 -8.88
N ALA A 30 -8.38 -1.86 -8.23
CA ALA A 30 -7.09 -2.36 -8.69
C ALA A 30 -7.03 -3.88 -8.77
N GLY A 31 -7.59 -4.57 -7.77
CA GLY A 31 -7.63 -6.03 -7.74
C GLY A 31 -8.34 -6.67 -8.95
N PRO A 32 -9.61 -6.32 -9.25
CA PRO A 32 -10.32 -6.81 -10.42
C PRO A 32 -9.64 -6.42 -11.74
N ALA A 33 -9.06 -5.23 -11.81
CA ALA A 33 -8.31 -4.80 -13.00
C ALA A 33 -7.08 -5.70 -13.23
N ALA A 34 -6.31 -6.00 -12.19
CA ALA A 34 -5.18 -6.92 -12.28
C ALA A 34 -5.62 -8.34 -12.70
N VAL A 35 -6.75 -8.83 -12.18
CA VAL A 35 -7.34 -10.12 -12.59
C VAL A 35 -7.79 -10.10 -14.05
N ALA A 36 -8.44 -9.02 -14.49
CA ALA A 36 -8.87 -8.87 -15.88
C ALA A 36 -7.67 -8.82 -16.84
N THR A 37 -6.60 -8.13 -16.47
CA THR A 37 -5.35 -8.11 -17.22
C THR A 37 -4.72 -9.49 -17.27
N ALA A 38 -4.65 -10.20 -16.14
CA ALA A 38 -4.12 -11.55 -16.10
C ALA A 38 -4.90 -12.49 -17.04
N ALA A 39 -6.24 -12.45 -16.98
CA ALA A 39 -7.10 -13.25 -17.84
C ALA A 39 -6.90 -12.90 -19.33
N HIS A 40 -6.81 -11.61 -19.66
CA HIS A 40 -6.60 -11.14 -21.02
C HIS A 40 -5.25 -11.59 -21.59
N VAL A 41 -4.15 -11.37 -20.86
CA VAL A 41 -2.79 -11.74 -21.30
C VAL A 41 -2.65 -13.27 -21.39
N ASN A 42 -3.31 -14.02 -20.50
CA ASN A 42 -3.29 -15.48 -20.51
C ASN A 42 -4.28 -16.11 -21.51
N GLY A 43 -5.09 -15.30 -22.22
CA GLY A 43 -6.15 -15.81 -23.11
C GLY A 43 -7.22 -16.65 -22.39
N SER A 44 -7.38 -16.45 -21.08
CA SER A 44 -8.30 -17.21 -20.22
C SER A 44 -9.63 -16.49 -20.03
N PRO A 45 -10.74 -17.21 -19.82
CA PRO A 45 -12.04 -16.58 -19.58
C PRO A 45 -12.03 -15.81 -18.25
N LEU A 46 -12.48 -14.56 -18.30
CA LEU A 46 -12.68 -13.74 -17.10
C LEU A 46 -13.94 -14.20 -16.36
N THR A 47 -13.79 -14.53 -15.08
CA THR A 47 -14.92 -14.95 -14.23
C THR A 47 -15.26 -13.91 -13.18
N ALA A 48 -16.55 -13.78 -12.86
CA ALA A 48 -17.02 -12.87 -11.81
C ALA A 48 -16.41 -13.20 -10.44
N ARG A 49 -16.25 -14.50 -10.13
CA ARG A 49 -15.63 -14.96 -8.89
C ARG A 49 -14.16 -14.52 -8.79
N ALA A 50 -13.38 -14.64 -9.86
CA ALA A 50 -11.99 -14.18 -9.86
C ALA A 50 -11.90 -12.67 -9.62
N MET A 51 -12.77 -11.87 -10.26
CA MET A 51 -12.83 -10.43 -10.01
C MET A 51 -13.19 -10.11 -8.56
N GLN A 52 -14.16 -10.82 -7.96
CA GLN A 52 -14.55 -10.62 -6.57
C GLN A 52 -13.40 -10.94 -5.59
N ILE A 53 -12.66 -12.03 -5.82
CA ILE A 53 -11.48 -12.38 -5.02
C ILE A 53 -10.40 -11.30 -5.17
N GLY A 54 -10.18 -10.81 -6.39
CA GLY A 54 -9.27 -9.68 -6.64
C GLY A 54 -9.67 -8.43 -5.86
N ALA A 55 -10.95 -8.04 -5.90
CA ALA A 55 -11.47 -6.90 -5.13
C ALA A 55 -11.27 -7.09 -3.63
N LEU A 56 -11.58 -8.27 -3.11
CA LEU A 56 -11.43 -8.59 -1.69
C LEU A 56 -9.96 -8.48 -1.26
N ALA A 57 -9.02 -9.05 -2.02
CA ALA A 57 -7.60 -8.94 -1.73
C ALA A 57 -7.13 -7.47 -1.67
N GLY A 58 -7.61 -6.62 -2.59
CA GLY A 58 -7.33 -5.19 -2.56
C GLY A 58 -7.91 -4.48 -1.33
N VAL A 59 -9.16 -4.80 -0.97
CA VAL A 59 -9.81 -4.26 0.23
C VAL A 59 -9.08 -4.72 1.49
N THR A 60 -8.64 -5.98 1.57
CA THR A 60 -7.89 -6.50 2.72
C THR A 60 -6.56 -5.75 2.88
N LYS A 61 -5.79 -5.54 1.80
CA LYS A 61 -4.53 -4.78 1.85
C LYS A 61 -4.76 -3.38 2.42
N SER A 62 -5.65 -2.62 1.79
CA SER A 62 -5.94 -1.24 2.15
C SER A 62 -6.62 -1.10 3.53
N GLY A 63 -7.50 -2.03 3.88
CA GLY A 63 -8.17 -2.08 5.18
C GLY A 63 -7.21 -2.33 6.33
N VAL A 64 -6.26 -3.25 6.18
CA VAL A 64 -5.21 -3.49 7.19
C VAL A 64 -4.33 -2.26 7.36
N LEU A 65 -3.89 -1.64 6.26
CA LEU A 65 -3.09 -0.41 6.30
C LEU A 65 -3.84 0.72 7.01
N ALA A 66 -5.10 0.97 6.62
CA ALA A 66 -5.95 1.98 7.25
C ALA A 66 -6.19 1.70 8.74
N PHE A 67 -6.40 0.43 9.12
CA PHE A 67 -6.60 0.06 10.52
C PHE A 67 -5.36 0.31 11.37
N VAL A 68 -4.19 -0.13 10.92
CA VAL A 68 -2.93 0.05 11.66
C VAL A 68 -2.63 1.54 11.85
N GLU A 69 -2.88 2.35 10.84
CA GLU A 69 -2.65 3.79 10.91
C GLU A 69 -3.69 4.52 11.76
N PHE A 70 -4.94 4.07 11.74
CA PHE A 70 -5.93 4.53 12.71
C PHE A 70 -5.50 4.18 14.15
N ALA A 71 -5.03 2.96 14.37
CA ALA A 71 -4.55 2.51 15.67
C ALA A 71 -3.32 3.30 16.17
N ALA A 72 -2.54 3.89 15.26
CA ALA A 72 -1.43 4.80 15.59
C ALA A 72 -1.89 6.05 16.36
N TYR A 73 -3.11 6.53 16.08
CA TYR A 73 -3.69 7.67 16.78
C TYR A 73 -4.09 7.34 18.23
N ALA A 74 -4.31 6.07 18.55
CA ALA A 74 -4.76 5.63 19.87
C ALA A 74 -3.67 5.60 20.95
N GLY A 75 -2.41 5.92 20.61
CA GLY A 75 -1.31 5.95 21.58
C GLY A 75 -0.97 4.58 22.17
N LEU A 76 -0.92 3.56 21.32
CA LEU A 76 -0.69 2.17 21.74
C LEU A 76 0.69 1.97 22.39
N PRO A 77 0.83 1.01 23.32
CA PRO A 77 2.13 0.60 23.83
C PRO A 77 3.06 0.13 22.70
N THR A 78 4.37 0.40 22.83
CA THR A 78 5.38 0.12 21.79
C THR A 78 5.33 -1.32 21.28
N ALA A 79 5.13 -2.30 22.18
CA ALA A 79 5.04 -3.71 21.78
C ALA A 79 3.83 -3.98 20.85
N ALA A 80 2.66 -3.42 21.17
CA ALA A 80 1.47 -3.54 20.32
C ALA A 80 1.67 -2.82 18.98
N TRP A 81 2.34 -1.66 19.00
CA TRP A 81 2.69 -0.91 17.79
C TRP A 81 3.62 -1.71 16.86
N ILE A 82 4.66 -2.34 17.40
CA ILE A 82 5.59 -3.16 16.62
C ILE A 82 4.86 -4.33 15.94
N LEU A 83 3.94 -4.99 16.66
CA LEU A 83 3.16 -6.08 16.08
C LEU A 83 2.24 -5.61 14.95
N LEU A 84 1.56 -4.48 15.13
CA LEU A 84 0.71 -3.90 14.09
C LEU A 84 1.53 -3.43 12.88
N ALA A 85 2.69 -2.81 13.11
CA ALA A 85 3.61 -2.40 12.06
C ALA A 85 4.15 -3.61 11.28
N LEU A 86 4.40 -4.75 11.94
CA LEU A 86 4.80 -5.98 11.26
C LEU A 86 3.68 -6.52 10.36
N VAL A 87 2.43 -6.48 10.82
CA VAL A 87 1.26 -6.91 10.02
C VAL A 87 1.04 -5.99 8.81
N ALA A 88 1.20 -4.68 8.99
CA ALA A 88 1.09 -3.68 7.91
C ALA A 88 2.33 -3.58 7.00
N SER A 89 3.41 -4.30 7.32
CA SER A 89 4.61 -4.33 6.47
C SER A 89 4.33 -5.06 5.15
N SER A 90 5.18 -4.85 4.14
CA SER A 90 5.09 -5.57 2.87
C SER A 90 5.12 -7.09 3.06
N PHE A 91 5.97 -7.57 3.97
CA PHE A 91 6.02 -9.00 4.32
C PHE A 91 4.70 -9.49 4.92
N GLY A 92 4.14 -8.76 5.88
CA GLY A 92 2.89 -9.12 6.54
C GLY A 92 1.72 -9.15 5.57
N ILE A 93 1.56 -8.10 4.77
CA ILE A 93 0.48 -7.97 3.79
C ILE A 93 0.60 -9.03 2.68
N CYS A 94 1.78 -9.22 2.08
CA CYS A 94 1.94 -10.22 1.02
C CYS A 94 1.58 -11.63 1.52
N VAL A 95 2.01 -12.00 2.73
CA VAL A 95 1.68 -13.29 3.35
C VAL A 95 0.19 -13.40 3.64
N LEU A 96 -0.42 -12.36 4.23
CA LEU A 96 -1.84 -12.33 4.56
C LEU A 96 -2.72 -12.49 3.32
N ILE A 97 -2.49 -11.68 2.29
CA ILE A 97 -3.25 -11.72 1.05
C ILE A 97 -3.07 -13.06 0.34
N THR A 98 -1.83 -13.59 0.32
CA THR A 98 -1.59 -14.89 -0.30
C THR A 98 -2.32 -16.00 0.46
N ALA A 99 -2.33 -15.98 1.79
CA ALA A 99 -3.07 -16.94 2.59
C ALA A 99 -4.58 -16.84 2.36
N GLU A 100 -5.12 -15.62 2.34
CA GLU A 100 -6.53 -15.34 2.06
C GLU A 100 -6.95 -15.90 0.68
N VAL A 101 -6.25 -15.48 -0.38
CA VAL A 101 -6.57 -15.88 -1.76
C VAL A 101 -6.38 -17.38 -1.94
N SER A 102 -5.32 -17.97 -1.38
CA SER A 102 -5.10 -19.43 -1.46
C SER A 102 -6.22 -20.21 -0.78
N ASN A 103 -6.66 -19.82 0.42
CA ASN A 103 -7.79 -20.48 1.08
C ASN A 103 -9.10 -20.34 0.28
N LEU A 104 -9.35 -19.18 -0.34
CA LEU A 104 -10.57 -18.95 -1.12
C LEU A 104 -10.61 -19.70 -2.46
N VAL A 105 -9.44 -19.96 -3.04
CA VAL A 105 -9.30 -20.60 -4.36
C VAL A 105 -9.06 -22.10 -4.24
N LEU A 106 -8.17 -22.52 -3.33
CA LEU A 106 -7.68 -23.89 -3.17
C LEU A 106 -8.28 -24.60 -1.95
N GLY A 107 -8.87 -23.86 -0.99
CA GLY A 107 -9.36 -24.43 0.28
C GLY A 107 -8.26 -24.66 1.31
N GLU A 108 -7.00 -24.34 0.99
CA GLU A 108 -5.84 -24.46 1.86
C GLU A 108 -4.80 -23.37 1.56
N THR A 109 -3.79 -23.26 2.41
CA THR A 109 -2.67 -22.32 2.24
C THR A 109 -1.35 -23.07 2.09
N PRO A 110 -0.94 -23.41 0.85
CA PRO A 110 0.32 -24.08 0.62
C PRO A 110 1.51 -23.24 1.12
N SER A 111 2.42 -23.88 1.85
CA SER A 111 3.63 -23.24 2.37
C SER A 111 4.51 -22.67 1.24
N ALA A 112 4.53 -23.31 0.07
CA ALA A 112 5.24 -22.83 -1.11
C ALA A 112 4.74 -21.45 -1.57
N LEU A 113 3.42 -21.22 -1.54
CA LEU A 113 2.83 -19.92 -1.90
C LEU A 113 3.16 -18.85 -0.86
N LEU A 114 3.20 -19.21 0.42
CA LEU A 114 3.63 -18.29 1.47
C LEU A 114 5.11 -17.90 1.31
N VAL A 115 5.99 -18.85 0.98
CA VAL A 115 7.40 -18.57 0.69
C VAL A 115 7.51 -17.64 -0.53
N ALA A 116 6.75 -17.90 -1.58
CA ALA A 116 6.71 -17.02 -2.76
C ALA A 116 6.27 -15.60 -2.39
N ALA A 117 5.28 -15.46 -1.51
CA ALA A 117 4.81 -14.17 -1.00
C ALA A 117 5.89 -13.40 -0.24
N VAL A 118 6.63 -14.09 0.65
CA VAL A 118 7.72 -13.48 1.42
C VAL A 118 8.83 -12.97 0.49
N VAL A 119 9.18 -13.71 -0.56
CA VAL A 119 10.22 -13.28 -1.49
C VAL A 119 9.73 -12.14 -2.39
N ALA A 120 8.46 -12.18 -2.81
CA ALA A 120 7.84 -11.10 -3.59
C ALA A 120 7.71 -9.80 -2.78
N ALA A 121 7.63 -9.86 -1.45
CA ALA A 121 7.57 -8.68 -0.58
C ALA A 121 8.82 -7.79 -0.65
N ILE A 122 9.97 -8.31 -1.14
CA ILE A 122 11.22 -7.57 -1.29
C ILE A 122 11.08 -6.46 -2.35
N PRO A 123 10.76 -6.76 -3.63
CA PRO A 123 10.50 -5.71 -4.61
C PRO A 123 9.27 -4.86 -4.24
N LEU A 124 8.25 -5.44 -3.60
CA LEU A 124 7.01 -4.74 -3.20
C LEU A 124 7.16 -3.80 -1.98
N SER A 125 8.36 -3.70 -1.38
CA SER A 125 8.59 -2.91 -0.16
C SER A 125 8.23 -1.42 -0.28
N GLY A 126 8.26 -0.86 -1.49
CA GLY A 126 7.86 0.52 -1.75
C GLY A 126 6.35 0.77 -1.87
N GLU A 127 5.52 -0.28 -2.00
CA GLU A 127 4.09 -0.17 -2.36
C GLU A 127 3.13 -0.38 -1.16
N CYS A 128 3.69 -0.63 0.03
CA CYS A 128 2.92 -0.75 1.29
C CYS A 128 2.88 0.58 2.05
N ILE A 129 2.59 1.64 1.31
CA ILE A 129 2.39 3.01 1.81
C ILE A 129 0.93 3.33 1.52
N GLY A 130 0.14 3.70 2.52
CA GLY A 130 -1.25 4.10 2.30
C GLY A 130 -1.36 5.49 1.65
N ILE A 131 -2.44 5.75 0.91
CA ILE A 131 -2.64 7.01 0.17
C ILE A 131 -2.55 8.26 1.07
N TYR A 132 -2.93 8.15 2.33
CA TYR A 132 -2.82 9.22 3.33
C TYR A 132 -1.37 9.58 3.69
N GLN A 133 -0.41 8.66 3.64
CA GLN A 133 1.01 9.02 3.84
C GLN A 133 1.54 9.89 2.69
N SER A 134 1.01 9.70 1.47
CA SER A 134 1.30 10.56 0.32
C SER A 134 0.62 11.93 0.44
N ALA A 135 -0.63 11.98 0.89
CA ALA A 135 -1.34 13.23 1.22
C ALA A 135 -0.71 13.99 2.42
N GLY A 136 0.09 13.30 3.22
CA GLY A 136 0.81 13.83 4.37
C GLY A 136 2.11 14.57 4.05
N GLY A 137 2.54 14.57 2.78
CA GLY A 137 3.78 15.22 2.33
C GLY A 137 5.08 14.44 2.60
N LEU A 138 5.00 13.19 3.10
CA LEU A 138 6.18 12.38 3.40
C LEU A 138 6.78 11.66 2.18
N TYR A 139 5.95 11.29 1.20
CA TYR A 139 6.38 10.49 0.02
C TYR A 139 5.65 10.83 -1.29
N GLY A 140 4.72 11.77 -1.28
CA GLY A 140 3.89 12.06 -2.45
C GLY A 140 4.38 13.29 -3.22
N GLY A 141 4.81 13.12 -4.48
CA GLY A 141 5.00 14.28 -5.35
C GLY A 141 5.77 14.08 -6.65
N GLN A 142 6.45 12.95 -6.86
CA GLN A 142 7.24 12.76 -8.09
C GLN A 142 6.68 11.62 -8.95
N ALA A 143 6.23 11.96 -10.17
CA ALA A 143 5.82 10.96 -11.17
C ALA A 143 6.93 9.93 -11.49
N GLN A 144 8.18 10.31 -11.28
CA GLN A 144 9.36 9.44 -11.45
C GLN A 144 9.40 8.30 -10.42
N SER A 145 8.96 8.51 -9.18
CA SER A 145 8.91 7.43 -8.17
C SER A 145 7.81 6.43 -8.48
N GLN A 146 6.73 6.87 -9.13
CA GLN A 146 5.57 6.04 -9.45
C GLN A 146 5.82 5.11 -10.63
N LEU A 147 6.61 5.58 -11.61
CA LEU A 147 7.08 4.72 -12.69
C LEU A 147 8.03 3.61 -12.18
N PHE A 148 8.82 3.93 -11.16
CA PHE A 148 9.68 2.96 -10.47
C PHE A 148 8.87 1.96 -9.65
N VAL A 149 7.87 2.43 -8.89
CA VAL A 149 6.95 1.57 -8.12
C VAL A 149 6.20 0.61 -9.04
N LEU A 150 5.67 1.09 -10.17
CA LEU A 150 5.05 0.22 -11.19
C LEU A 150 6.00 -0.90 -11.65
N GLY A 151 7.27 -0.58 -11.90
CA GLY A 151 8.28 -1.56 -12.26
C GLY A 151 8.54 -2.57 -11.14
N LEU A 152 8.51 -2.13 -9.88
CA LEU A 152 8.62 -2.99 -8.71
C LEU A 152 7.40 -3.90 -8.53
N ASP A 153 6.19 -3.42 -8.82
CA ASP A 153 4.96 -4.23 -8.73
C ASP A 153 4.94 -5.31 -9.81
N ALA A 154 5.36 -4.96 -11.03
CA ALA A 154 5.57 -5.92 -12.10
C ALA A 154 6.62 -6.98 -11.71
N LEU A 155 7.73 -6.55 -11.10
CA LEU A 155 8.77 -7.44 -10.61
C LEU A 155 8.25 -8.32 -9.46
N GLY A 156 7.43 -7.78 -8.56
CA GLY A 156 6.79 -8.52 -7.47
C GLY A 156 5.90 -9.65 -8.00
N GLY A 157 5.04 -9.35 -8.99
CA GLY A 157 4.23 -10.36 -9.66
C GLY A 157 5.07 -11.44 -10.33
N TYR A 158 6.12 -11.05 -11.07
CA TYR A 158 7.07 -11.99 -11.69
C TYR A 158 7.75 -12.90 -10.65
N VAL A 159 8.31 -12.31 -9.59
CA VAL A 159 9.03 -13.01 -8.53
C VAL A 159 8.10 -13.99 -7.81
N PHE A 160 6.87 -13.58 -7.51
CA PHE A 160 5.87 -14.44 -6.90
C PHE A 160 5.60 -15.69 -7.76
N ALA A 161 5.28 -15.52 -9.04
CA ALA A 161 4.99 -16.63 -9.95
C ALA A 161 6.20 -17.57 -10.13
N ARG A 162 7.41 -17.00 -10.23
CA ARG A 162 8.64 -17.78 -10.35
C ARG A 162 8.95 -18.58 -9.07
N MET A 163 8.76 -17.98 -7.91
CA MET A 163 9.00 -18.67 -6.64
C MET A 163 7.95 -19.74 -6.34
N ALA A 164 6.69 -19.50 -6.74
CA ALA A 164 5.65 -20.52 -6.68
C ALA A 164 6.00 -21.74 -7.57
N HIS A 165 6.44 -21.50 -8.81
CA HIS A 165 6.93 -22.55 -9.71
C HIS A 165 8.07 -23.36 -9.09
N ASN A 166 9.08 -22.69 -8.50
CA ASN A 166 10.18 -23.37 -7.80
C ASN A 166 9.71 -24.22 -6.61
N GLY A 167 8.58 -23.86 -6.01
CA GLY A 167 7.92 -24.63 -4.95
C GLY A 167 6.96 -25.71 -5.46
N GLY A 168 6.89 -25.95 -6.78
CA GLY A 168 6.02 -26.96 -7.40
C GLY A 168 4.58 -26.48 -7.67
N TYR A 169 4.31 -25.18 -7.59
CA TYR A 169 2.99 -24.59 -7.83
C TYR A 169 2.98 -23.70 -9.08
N ASP A 170 2.50 -24.27 -10.18
CA ASP A 170 2.35 -23.58 -11.46
C ASP A 170 1.05 -22.79 -11.52
N ILE A 171 1.10 -21.54 -11.05
CA ILE A 171 -0.07 -20.67 -11.00
C ILE A 171 -0.38 -20.08 -12.38
N CYS A 172 0.60 -19.41 -13.00
CA CYS A 172 0.46 -18.76 -14.28
C CYS A 172 1.83 -18.44 -14.92
N PRO A 173 1.87 -18.15 -16.24
CA PRO A 173 3.08 -17.68 -16.90
C PRO A 173 3.62 -16.38 -16.26
N TYR A 174 4.95 -16.25 -16.19
CA TYR A 174 5.57 -15.15 -15.43
C TYR A 174 5.26 -13.75 -16.00
N ASN A 175 5.09 -13.64 -17.32
CA ASN A 175 4.69 -12.41 -17.98
C ASN A 175 3.25 -12.00 -17.64
N VAL A 176 2.35 -12.96 -17.43
CA VAL A 176 0.97 -12.72 -16.99
C VAL A 176 0.98 -12.13 -15.58
N ALA A 177 1.76 -12.74 -14.67
CA ALA A 177 1.89 -12.25 -13.30
C ALA A 177 2.51 -10.84 -13.23
N ALA A 178 3.54 -10.58 -14.05
CA ALA A 178 4.16 -9.27 -14.14
C ALA A 178 3.18 -8.20 -14.66
N ALA A 179 2.40 -8.52 -15.69
CA ALA A 179 1.40 -7.59 -16.23
C ALA A 179 0.30 -7.28 -15.22
N ALA A 180 -0.17 -8.29 -14.48
CA ALA A 180 -1.15 -8.12 -13.41
C ALA A 180 -0.60 -7.23 -12.27
N GLY A 181 0.63 -7.46 -11.84
CA GLY A 181 1.32 -6.63 -10.85
C GLY A 181 1.44 -5.17 -11.29
N ALA A 182 1.88 -4.93 -12.53
CA ALA A 182 1.98 -3.58 -13.08
C ALA A 182 0.64 -2.84 -13.08
N VAL A 183 -0.44 -3.50 -13.51
CA VAL A 183 -1.78 -2.90 -13.56
C VAL A 183 -2.33 -2.63 -12.16
N TYR A 184 -2.08 -3.53 -11.21
CA TYR A 184 -2.44 -3.28 -9.82
C TYR A 184 -1.80 -1.99 -9.32
N GLY A 185 -0.47 -1.84 -9.48
CA GLY A 185 0.27 -0.68 -8.99
C GLY A 185 -0.12 0.66 -9.60
N VAL A 186 -0.48 0.68 -10.89
CA VAL A 186 -0.88 1.90 -11.61
C VAL A 186 -2.08 2.59 -10.94
N ILE A 187 -3.06 1.81 -10.48
CA ILE A 187 -4.34 2.38 -10.02
C ILE A 187 -4.18 3.12 -8.69
N PRO A 188 -3.69 2.51 -7.59
CA PRO A 188 -3.35 3.23 -6.37
C PRO A 188 -2.28 4.29 -6.63
N GLY A 189 -1.24 3.97 -7.43
CA GLY A 189 -0.14 4.87 -7.75
C GLY A 189 -0.58 6.19 -8.38
N PHE A 190 -1.61 6.16 -9.23
CA PHE A 190 -2.24 7.37 -9.77
C PHE A 190 -2.80 8.28 -8.66
N PHE A 191 -3.53 7.72 -7.70
CA PHE A 191 -4.08 8.49 -6.58
C PHE A 191 -2.97 8.98 -5.63
N HIS A 192 -1.95 8.16 -5.37
CA HIS A 192 -0.76 8.57 -4.63
C HIS A 192 -0.07 9.77 -5.28
N THR A 193 0.07 9.76 -6.61
CA THR A 193 0.68 10.86 -7.37
C THR A 193 -0.13 12.14 -7.22
N ILE A 194 -1.44 12.08 -7.48
CA ILE A 194 -2.30 13.27 -7.46
C ILE A 194 -2.36 13.87 -6.07
N LEU A 195 -2.61 13.05 -5.05
CA LEU A 195 -2.72 13.53 -3.67
C LEU A 195 -1.37 13.99 -3.13
N GLY A 196 -0.27 13.36 -3.56
CA GLY A 196 1.08 13.86 -3.32
C GLY A 196 1.31 15.25 -3.91
N CYS A 197 0.96 15.46 -5.18
CA CYS A 197 1.07 16.79 -5.81
C CYS A 197 0.22 17.85 -5.10
N ILE A 198 -1.00 17.50 -4.67
CA ILE A 198 -1.89 18.39 -3.92
C ILE A 198 -1.31 18.69 -2.53
N ALA A 199 -0.72 17.70 -1.87
CA ALA A 199 -0.06 17.86 -0.58
C ALA A 199 1.25 18.65 -0.68
N GLY A 200 1.97 18.56 -1.80
CA GLY A 200 3.24 19.27 -2.05
C GLY A 200 3.13 20.79 -1.93
N ALA A 201 1.92 21.36 -2.04
CA ALA A 201 1.62 22.73 -1.64
C ALA A 201 1.50 22.86 -0.09
N THR A 202 2.52 22.39 0.63
CA THR A 202 2.59 22.51 2.09
C THR A 202 3.27 23.83 2.46
N MET A 203 2.60 24.66 3.24
CA MET A 203 3.12 25.89 3.83
C MET A 203 3.75 25.58 5.19
N TYR A 204 4.96 26.09 5.40
CA TYR A 204 5.69 25.99 6.65
C TYR A 204 5.86 27.39 7.24
N GLU A 205 5.28 27.62 8.42
CA GLU A 205 5.54 28.81 9.23
C GLU A 205 6.30 28.40 10.49
N SER A 206 7.36 29.12 10.83
CA SER A 206 8.06 28.94 12.11
C SER A 206 8.23 30.29 12.79
N THR A 207 7.92 30.36 14.09
CA THR A 207 8.14 31.55 14.92
C THR A 207 8.59 31.11 16.31
N ASN A 208 9.80 31.48 16.71
CA ASN A 208 10.37 31.19 18.04
C ASN A 208 10.30 29.70 18.46
N GLY A 209 10.56 28.79 17.52
CA GLY A 209 10.50 27.34 17.77
C GLY A 209 9.09 26.75 17.71
N HIS A 210 8.04 27.55 17.60
CA HIS A 210 6.71 27.05 17.24
C HIS A 210 6.64 26.89 15.72
N TYR A 211 6.23 25.71 15.25
CA TYR A 211 6.02 25.46 13.83
C TYR A 211 4.54 25.20 13.53
N VAL A 212 4.11 25.68 12.37
CA VAL A 212 2.81 25.39 11.77
C VAL A 212 3.05 24.83 10.38
N ILE A 213 2.55 23.62 10.15
CA ILE A 213 2.57 22.97 8.84
C ILE A 213 1.13 22.92 8.36
N THR A 214 0.84 23.55 7.24
CA THR A 214 -0.51 23.55 6.65
C THR A 214 -0.44 23.05 5.22
N ASN A 215 -1.30 22.12 4.86
CA ASN A 215 -1.51 21.71 3.48
C ASN A 215 -3.01 21.65 3.16
N ALA A 216 -3.36 21.22 1.95
CA ALA A 216 -4.75 21.09 1.51
C ALA A 216 -5.60 20.12 2.36
N PHE A 217 -4.97 19.27 3.19
CA PHE A 217 -5.60 18.18 3.93
C PHE A 217 -5.68 18.46 5.45
N GLY A 218 -4.95 19.45 5.95
CA GLY A 218 -5.05 19.88 7.33
C GLY A 218 -3.93 20.83 7.79
N THR A 219 -4.04 21.22 9.06
CA THR A 219 -3.06 22.07 9.74
C THR A 219 -2.53 21.33 10.96
N ARG A 220 -1.23 21.42 11.16
CA ARG A 220 -0.51 20.89 12.30
C ARG A 220 0.28 21.97 13.00
N ARG A 221 0.32 21.90 14.34
CA ARG A 221 1.12 22.80 15.17
C ARG A 221 2.00 21.98 16.10
N GLY A 222 3.21 22.47 16.37
CA GLY A 222 4.12 21.86 17.32
C GLY A 222 5.18 22.84 17.80
N TYR A 223 6.02 22.38 18.71
CA TYR A 223 7.17 23.13 19.19
C TYR A 223 8.44 22.31 18.97
N ASN A 224 9.38 22.85 18.23
CA ASN A 224 10.71 22.31 18.06
C ASN A 224 11.73 23.47 18.13
N PRO A 225 12.55 23.54 19.20
CA PRO A 225 13.52 24.61 19.39
C PRO A 225 14.65 24.60 18.35
N ASN A 226 14.81 23.51 17.59
CA ASN A 226 15.82 23.37 16.54
C ASN A 226 15.25 23.56 15.12
N TRP A 227 13.99 23.94 14.98
CA TRP A 227 13.36 24.14 13.67
C TRP A 227 13.74 25.52 13.11
N ASN A 228 14.77 25.56 12.26
CA ASN A 228 15.12 26.73 11.45
C ASN A 228 14.51 26.53 10.06
N GLY A 229 13.57 27.40 9.68
CA GLY A 229 12.91 27.38 8.37
C GLY A 229 13.85 27.65 7.21
#